data_AF-A0A0Q8AT80-F1
#
_entry.id   AF-A0A0Q8AT80-F1
#
_cell.length_a   1.000
_cell.length_b   1.000
_cell.length_c   1.000
_cell.angle_alpha   90.00
_cell.angle_beta   90.00
_cell.angle_gamma   90.00
#
_symmetry.space_group_name_H-M   'P 1'
#
loop_
_entity.id
_entity.type
_entity.pdbx_description
1 polymer ?
#
loop_
_entity_poly.entity_id
_entity_poly.type
_entity_poly.pdbx_seq_one_letter_code
_entity_poly.pdbx_strand_id
1 'polypeptide(L)'
;MKKSLLGAIALGVGGSAVAGFGAAAGRDLWKGTKKATGTLILLTAIAASVSLPFLGMRNLIRGHAPGEGWKAIREALLVPLGIAIGVGVAIFSALMLGKEPFALAIITIVGSGLAAALIGAIVGLGQRPSTQRRYKIAMANEEFLDRLGIRETGEIEISHIDGQGNALRLIERTANSIVFMAVGKRNKRAYIGLSPQGEMQSYTGVVALGSSREMDTAA
;
A
#
# COMPACT_ATOMS: atom_id res chain seq x y z
N MET A 1 13.99 7.84 5.83
CA MET A 1 12.80 7.32 6.54
C MET A 1 12.60 5.85 6.20
N LYS A 2 12.98 4.94 7.10
CA LYS A 2 12.67 3.51 6.97
C LYS A 2 11.20 3.34 7.36
N LYS A 3 10.38 2.82 6.45
CA LYS A 3 8.96 2.56 6.74
C LYS A 3 8.87 1.31 7.61
N SER A 4 8.22 1.42 8.77
CA SER A 4 7.94 0.28 9.64
C SER A 4 7.19 -0.80 8.84
N LEU A 5 7.77 -2.00 8.78
CA LEU A 5 7.23 -3.19 8.10
C LEU A 5 5.83 -3.56 8.64
N LEU A 6 5.54 -3.11 9.87
CA LEU A 6 4.34 -3.41 10.63
C LEU A 6 3.11 -2.66 10.11
N GLY A 7 3.29 -1.46 9.53
CA GLY A 7 2.22 -0.71 8.88
C GLY A 7 1.84 -1.24 7.49
N ALA A 8 2.70 -2.05 6.87
CA ALA A 8 2.50 -2.56 5.51
C ALA A 8 1.80 -3.94 5.47
N ILE A 9 2.06 -4.80 6.47
CA ILE A 9 1.58 -6.19 6.45
C ILE A 9 0.10 -6.31 6.86
N ALA A 10 -0.42 -5.38 7.67
CA ALA A 10 -1.84 -5.37 8.07
C ALA A 10 -2.83 -5.12 6.90
N LEU A 11 -2.33 -4.69 5.72
CA LEU A 11 -3.12 -4.46 4.50
C LEU A 11 -3.14 -5.67 3.53
N GLY A 12 -2.39 -6.74 3.83
CA GLY A 12 -2.07 -7.80 2.84
C GLY A 12 -3.02 -9.00 2.75
N VAL A 13 -3.97 -9.16 3.67
CA VAL A 13 -4.76 -10.41 3.78
C VAL A 13 -5.73 -10.63 2.61
N GLY A 14 -6.09 -9.59 1.85
CA GLY A 14 -6.87 -9.72 0.60
C GLY A 14 -6.05 -10.02 -0.66
N GLY A 15 -4.71 -9.92 -0.59
CA GLY A 15 -3.84 -10.04 -1.77
C GLY A 15 -3.48 -11.48 -2.14
N SER A 16 -3.53 -12.42 -1.20
CA SER A 16 -3.10 -13.81 -1.41
C SER A 16 -4.04 -14.61 -2.32
N ALA A 17 -5.35 -14.36 -2.27
CA ALA A 17 -6.33 -15.00 -3.15
C ALA A 17 -6.25 -14.50 -4.59
N VAL A 18 -6.05 -13.19 -4.78
CA VAL A 18 -5.85 -12.56 -6.10
C VAL A 18 -4.50 -12.98 -6.70
N ALA A 19 -3.46 -13.12 -5.87
CA ALA A 19 -2.16 -13.62 -6.29
C ALA A 19 -2.21 -15.09 -6.72
N GLY A 20 -2.99 -15.94 -6.03
CA GLY A 20 -3.18 -17.35 -6.40
C GLY A 20 -3.90 -17.52 -7.75
N PHE A 21 -4.98 -16.76 -7.96
CA PHE A 21 -5.69 -16.75 -9.26
C PHE A 21 -4.84 -16.15 -10.39
N GLY A 22 -4.13 -15.05 -10.13
CA GLY A 22 -3.23 -14.42 -11.09
C GLY A 22 -2.06 -15.32 -11.49
N ALA A 23 -1.50 -16.10 -10.56
CA ALA A 23 -0.42 -17.03 -10.83
C ALA A 23 -0.87 -18.25 -11.64
N ALA A 24 -2.04 -18.82 -11.34
CA ALA A 24 -2.61 -19.93 -12.12
C ALA A 24 -2.98 -19.50 -13.54
N ALA A 25 -3.69 -18.37 -13.68
CA ALA A 25 -4.03 -17.80 -14.98
C ALA A 25 -2.77 -17.40 -15.78
N GLY A 26 -1.75 -16.84 -15.11
CA GLY A 26 -0.47 -16.49 -15.71
C GLY A 26 0.30 -17.72 -16.21
N ARG A 27 0.24 -18.85 -15.49
CA ARG A 27 0.90 -20.10 -15.89
C ARG A 27 0.27 -20.72 -17.13
N ASP A 28 -1.05 -20.65 -17.25
CA ASP A 28 -1.76 -21.19 -18.42
C ASP A 28 -1.64 -20.26 -19.64
N LEU A 29 -1.66 -18.94 -19.43
CA LEU A 29 -1.28 -17.96 -20.47
C LEU A 29 0.16 -18.18 -20.96
N TRP A 30 1.11 -18.51 -20.07
CA TRP A 30 2.52 -18.78 -20.41
C TRP A 30 2.74 -20.05 -21.25
N LYS A 31 1.85 -21.04 -21.15
CA LYS A 31 1.93 -22.23 -22.00
C LYS A 31 1.36 -21.97 -23.40
N GLY A 32 0.36 -21.09 -23.51
CA GLY A 32 -0.20 -20.63 -24.79
C GLY A 32 0.63 -19.55 -25.51
N THR A 33 1.39 -18.73 -24.79
CA THR A 33 2.17 -17.60 -25.31
C THR A 33 3.20 -17.98 -26.36
N LYS A 34 3.84 -19.16 -26.28
CA LYS A 34 4.96 -19.49 -27.16
C LYS A 34 4.63 -19.41 -28.65
N LYS A 35 3.34 -19.47 -29.03
CA LYS A 35 2.86 -19.30 -30.42
C LYS A 35 2.18 -17.94 -30.69
N ALA A 36 1.83 -17.16 -29.67
CA ALA A 36 1.01 -15.95 -29.79
C ALA A 36 1.53 -14.76 -28.96
N THR A 37 2.86 -14.67 -28.78
CA THR A 37 3.53 -13.63 -27.99
C THR A 37 3.11 -12.21 -28.42
N GLY A 38 2.99 -11.96 -29.73
CA GLY A 38 2.58 -10.67 -30.26
C GLY A 38 1.17 -10.26 -29.83
N THR A 39 0.21 -11.19 -29.83
CA THR A 39 -1.17 -10.93 -29.40
C THR A 39 -1.27 -10.59 -27.92
N LEU A 40 -0.49 -11.27 -27.06
CA LEU A 40 -0.50 -10.96 -25.63
C LEU A 40 0.20 -9.64 -25.30
N ILE A 41 1.26 -9.28 -26.03
CA ILE A 41 1.86 -7.95 -25.90
C ILE A 41 0.83 -6.87 -26.28
N LEU A 42 0.09 -7.08 -27.37
CA LEU A 42 -0.95 -6.14 -27.81
C LEU A 42 -2.07 -6.00 -26.77
N LEU A 43 -2.60 -7.11 -26.25
CA LEU A 43 -3.66 -7.10 -25.24
C LEU A 43 -3.21 -6.44 -23.93
N THR A 44 -1.98 -6.72 -23.49
CA THR A 44 -1.43 -6.08 -22.29
C THR A 44 -1.18 -4.59 -22.50
N ALA A 45 -0.75 -4.17 -23.70
CA ALA A 45 -0.60 -2.75 -24.04
C ALA A 45 -1.96 -2.03 -24.05
N ILE A 46 -3.03 -2.65 -24.58
CA ILE A 46 -4.39 -2.11 -24.54
C ILE A 46 -4.91 -2.03 -23.10
N ALA A 47 -4.70 -3.07 -22.30
CA ALA A 47 -5.08 -3.04 -20.89
C ALA A 47 -4.31 -1.96 -20.11
N ALA A 48 -3.02 -1.80 -20.40
CA ALA A 48 -2.15 -0.78 -19.80
C ALA A 48 -2.59 0.64 -20.19
N SER A 49 -3.01 0.86 -21.44
CA SER A 49 -3.38 2.20 -21.92
C SER A 49 -4.58 2.80 -21.18
N VAL A 50 -5.50 1.95 -20.70
CA VAL A 50 -6.68 2.37 -19.92
C VAL A 50 -6.42 2.31 -18.41
N SER A 51 -5.72 1.29 -17.93
CA SER A 51 -5.48 1.11 -16.49
C SER A 51 -4.46 2.10 -15.92
N LEU A 52 -3.43 2.49 -16.67
CA LEU A 52 -2.41 3.43 -16.19
C LEU A 52 -2.96 4.84 -15.94
N PRO A 53 -3.78 5.45 -16.83
CA PRO A 53 -4.41 6.73 -16.55
C PRO A 53 -5.36 6.69 -15.34
N PHE A 54 -6.14 5.62 -15.21
CA PHE A 54 -7.00 5.40 -14.04
C PHE A 54 -6.17 5.32 -12.74
N LEU A 55 -5.15 4.46 -12.70
CA LEU A 55 -4.33 4.25 -11.51
C LEU A 55 -3.53 5.50 -11.14
N GLY A 56 -2.92 6.16 -12.14
CA GLY A 56 -2.16 7.39 -11.96
C GLY A 56 -3.01 8.48 -11.34
N MET A 57 -4.17 8.78 -11.93
CA MET A 57 -5.04 9.83 -11.42
C MET A 57 -5.66 9.47 -10.05
N ARG A 58 -6.07 8.22 -9.85
CA ARG A 58 -6.60 7.74 -8.56
C ARG A 58 -5.58 7.92 -7.44
N ASN A 59 -4.35 7.47 -7.65
CA ASN A 59 -3.30 7.53 -6.64
C ASN A 59 -2.85 8.97 -6.40
N LEU A 60 -2.80 9.80 -7.46
CA LEU A 60 -2.48 11.22 -7.36
C LEU A 60 -3.48 11.96 -6.45
N ILE A 61 -4.78 11.76 -6.67
CA ILE A 61 -5.83 12.44 -5.89
C ILE A 61 -5.98 11.88 -4.48
N ARG A 62 -5.85 10.56 -4.29
CA ARG A 62 -5.96 9.92 -2.97
C ARG A 62 -5.02 10.55 -1.95
N GLY A 63 -3.91 11.12 -2.43
CA GLY A 63 -2.92 11.81 -1.63
C GLY A 63 -1.81 10.86 -1.18
N HIS A 64 -0.69 11.47 -0.78
CA HIS A 64 0.54 10.79 -0.37
C HIS A 64 0.93 11.23 1.03
N ALA A 65 1.76 10.43 1.70
CA ALA A 65 2.30 10.80 3.00
C ALA A 65 3.22 12.04 2.87
N PRO A 66 3.35 12.85 3.93
CA PRO A 66 4.32 13.95 3.96
C PRO A 66 5.72 13.46 3.58
N GLY A 67 6.43 14.21 2.75
CA GLY A 67 7.78 13.85 2.28
C GLY A 67 7.84 12.89 1.08
N GLU A 68 6.72 12.38 0.58
CA GLU A 68 6.69 11.45 -0.57
C GLU A 68 6.41 12.13 -1.92
N GLY A 69 6.86 13.37 -2.12
CA GLY A 69 6.59 14.14 -3.35
C GLY A 69 6.98 13.43 -4.65
N TRP A 70 8.06 12.65 -4.64
CA TRP A 70 8.47 11.83 -5.79
C TRP A 70 7.40 10.83 -6.23
N LYS A 71 6.63 10.26 -5.29
CA LYS A 71 5.54 9.36 -5.66
C LYS A 71 4.45 10.08 -6.41
N ALA A 72 4.08 11.30 -6.00
CA ALA A 72 3.09 12.09 -6.72
C ALA A 72 3.54 12.35 -8.18
N ILE A 73 4.82 12.67 -8.40
CA ILE A 73 5.39 12.83 -9.74
C ILE A 73 5.28 11.52 -10.53
N ARG A 74 5.70 10.39 -9.95
CA ARG A 74 5.61 9.07 -10.59
C ARG A 74 4.18 8.72 -10.99
N GLU A 75 3.22 8.90 -10.09
CA GLU A 75 1.81 8.60 -10.38
C GLU A 75 1.22 9.54 -11.43
N ALA A 76 1.63 10.82 -11.44
CA ALA A 76 1.25 11.77 -12.49
C ALA A 76 1.77 11.37 -13.87
N LEU A 77 2.97 10.78 -13.95
CA LEU A 77 3.57 10.29 -15.20
C LEU A 77 2.85 9.05 -15.77
N LEU A 78 2.10 8.30 -14.96
CA LEU A 78 1.36 7.13 -15.46
C LEU A 78 0.25 7.50 -16.44
N VAL A 79 -0.34 8.70 -16.29
CA VAL A 79 -1.41 9.19 -17.19
C VAL A 79 -0.90 9.40 -18.62
N PRO A 80 0.11 10.26 -18.89
CA PRO A 80 0.64 10.42 -20.23
C PRO A 80 1.29 9.14 -20.75
N LEU A 81 1.90 8.32 -19.90
CA LEU A 81 2.48 7.04 -20.31
C LEU A 81 1.42 6.06 -20.84
N GLY A 82 0.28 5.92 -20.14
CA GLY A 82 -0.82 5.07 -20.60
C GLY A 82 -1.39 5.53 -21.93
N ILE A 83 -1.63 6.84 -22.09
CA ILE A 83 -2.11 7.42 -23.34
C ILE A 83 -1.10 7.19 -24.48
N ALA A 84 0.19 7.40 -24.21
CA ALA A 84 1.26 7.18 -25.19
C ALA A 84 1.33 5.71 -25.65
N ILE A 85 1.18 4.74 -24.73
CA ILE A 85 1.10 3.31 -25.06
C ILE A 85 -0.09 3.07 -26.00
N GLY A 86 -1.26 3.61 -25.70
CA GLY A 86 -2.45 3.48 -26.55
C GLY A 86 -2.24 4.06 -27.95
N VAL A 87 -1.65 5.26 -28.04
CA VAL A 87 -1.33 5.90 -29.33
C VAL A 87 -0.31 5.05 -30.11
N GLY A 88 0.70 4.50 -29.45
CA GLY A 88 1.65 3.57 -30.05
C GLY A 88 0.98 2.32 -30.62
N VAL A 89 0.02 1.75 -29.90
CA VAL A 89 -0.80 0.62 -30.38
C VAL A 89 -1.62 1.00 -31.62
N ALA A 90 -2.21 2.21 -31.65
CA ALA A 90 -2.96 2.69 -32.81
C ALA A 90 -2.06 2.86 -34.05
N ILE A 91 -0.89 3.48 -33.88
CA ILE A 91 0.10 3.66 -34.96
C ILE A 91 0.53 2.29 -35.49
N PHE A 92 0.90 1.37 -34.60
CA PHE A 92 1.30 0.01 -34.98
C PHE A 92 0.19 -0.71 -35.75
N SER A 93 -1.05 -0.63 -35.28
CA SER A 93 -2.20 -1.26 -35.93
C SER A 93 -2.48 -0.66 -37.32
N ALA A 94 -2.39 0.67 -37.45
CA ALA A 94 -2.58 1.36 -38.73
C ALA A 94 -1.50 1.02 -39.76
N LEU A 95 -0.25 0.81 -39.31
CA LEU A 95 0.85 0.37 -40.16
C LEU A 95 0.67 -1.07 -40.65
N MET A 96 0.09 -1.95 -39.82
CA MET A 96 -0.05 -3.38 -40.13
C MET A 96 -1.32 -3.73 -40.92
N LEU A 97 -2.45 -3.07 -40.62
CA LEU A 97 -3.77 -3.44 -41.15
C LEU A 97 -4.23 -2.56 -42.33
N GLY A 98 -3.49 -1.51 -42.67
CA GLY A 98 -3.91 -0.53 -43.66
C GLY A 98 -4.94 0.46 -43.09
N LYS A 99 -5.15 1.56 -43.83
CA LYS A 99 -5.74 2.83 -43.36
C LYS A 99 -7.20 2.72 -42.89
N GLU A 100 -7.41 2.20 -41.69
CA GLU A 100 -8.53 2.58 -40.81
C GLU A 100 -8.47 4.09 -40.53
N PRO A 101 -9.56 4.75 -40.09
CA PRO A 101 -9.56 6.18 -39.77
C PRO A 101 -8.67 6.43 -38.54
N PHE A 102 -7.37 6.56 -38.77
CA PHE A 102 -6.32 6.74 -37.77
C PHE A 102 -6.62 7.89 -36.81
N ALA A 103 -7.19 8.98 -37.34
CA ALA A 103 -7.64 10.12 -36.53
C ALA A 103 -8.72 9.70 -35.51
N LEU A 104 -9.72 8.91 -35.92
CA LEU A 104 -10.78 8.43 -35.04
C LEU A 104 -10.24 7.48 -33.96
N ALA A 105 -9.28 6.62 -34.33
CA ALA A 105 -8.61 5.72 -33.38
C ALA A 105 -7.85 6.50 -32.31
N ILE A 106 -7.06 7.52 -32.69
CA ILE A 106 -6.36 8.40 -31.73
C ILE A 106 -7.36 9.11 -30.82
N ILE A 107 -8.41 9.72 -31.39
CA ILE A 107 -9.43 10.44 -30.59
C ILE A 107 -10.08 9.50 -29.58
N THR A 108 -10.39 8.27 -29.99
CA THR A 108 -10.99 7.26 -29.11
C THR A 108 -10.05 6.86 -27.98
N ILE A 109 -8.77 6.65 -28.27
CA ILE A 109 -7.75 6.30 -27.26
C ILE A 109 -7.51 7.45 -26.28
N VAL A 110 -7.33 8.67 -26.77
CA VAL A 110 -7.14 9.84 -25.91
C VAL A 110 -8.39 10.07 -25.08
N GLY A 111 -9.58 10.03 -25.69
CA GLY A 111 -10.85 10.21 -25.00
C GLY A 111 -11.09 9.15 -23.92
N SER A 112 -10.86 7.88 -24.21
CA SER A 112 -10.98 6.78 -23.23
C SER A 112 -9.94 6.86 -22.11
N GLY A 113 -8.70 7.23 -22.42
CA GLY A 113 -7.65 7.45 -21.42
C GLY A 113 -7.99 8.61 -20.47
N LEU A 114 -8.52 9.72 -21.00
CA LEU A 114 -9.00 10.84 -20.20
C LEU A 114 -10.23 10.45 -19.36
N ALA A 115 -11.18 9.72 -19.94
CA ALA A 115 -12.34 9.22 -19.19
C ALA A 115 -11.91 8.29 -18.05
N ALA A 116 -10.96 7.38 -18.28
CA ALA A 116 -10.39 6.52 -17.25
C ALA A 116 -9.69 7.31 -16.15
N ALA A 117 -8.94 8.36 -16.50
CA ALA A 117 -8.33 9.27 -15.54
C ALA A 117 -9.39 10.01 -14.70
N LEU A 118 -10.48 10.48 -15.31
CA LEU A 118 -11.60 11.13 -14.59
C LEU A 118 -12.29 10.17 -13.60
N ILE A 119 -12.55 8.93 -14.00
CA ILE A 119 -13.09 7.92 -13.09
C ILE A 119 -12.10 7.66 -11.94
N GLY A 120 -10.81 7.55 -12.26
CA GLY A 120 -9.74 7.41 -11.27
C GLY A 120 -9.74 8.58 -10.28
N ALA A 121 -9.90 9.80 -10.77
CA ALA A 121 -9.99 11.00 -9.96
C ALA A 121 -11.16 10.94 -8.95
N ILE A 122 -12.36 10.60 -9.42
CA ILE A 122 -13.55 10.49 -8.57
C ILE A 122 -13.34 9.44 -7.47
N VAL A 123 -12.82 8.26 -7.83
CA VAL A 123 -12.50 7.20 -6.86
C VAL A 123 -11.43 7.67 -5.87
N GLY A 124 -10.42 8.40 -6.34
CA GLY A 124 -9.37 8.99 -5.50
C GLY A 124 -9.92 9.98 -4.48
N LEU A 125 -10.87 10.84 -4.90
CA LEU A 125 -11.53 11.81 -4.00
C LEU A 125 -12.28 11.09 -2.88
N GLY A 126 -13.03 10.03 -3.20
CA GLY A 126 -13.74 9.23 -2.19
C GLY A 126 -12.80 8.55 -1.18
N GLN A 127 -11.60 8.14 -1.61
CA GLN A 127 -10.61 7.48 -0.75
C GLN A 127 -9.76 8.46 0.08
N ARG A 128 -9.65 9.73 -0.33
CA ARG A 128 -8.82 10.75 0.30
C ARG A 128 -9.06 10.91 1.81
N PRO A 129 -10.30 11.06 2.34
CA PRO A 129 -10.50 11.27 3.78
C PRO A 129 -10.01 10.08 4.62
N SER A 130 -10.24 8.85 4.16
CA SER A 130 -9.77 7.64 4.85
C SER A 130 -8.24 7.56 4.89
N THR A 131 -7.59 8.01 3.82
CA THR A 131 -6.14 7.99 3.67
C THR A 131 -5.49 9.05 4.56
N GLN A 132 -6.05 10.26 4.58
CA GLN A 132 -5.59 11.33 5.48
C GLN A 132 -5.74 10.95 6.95
N ARG A 133 -6.83 10.28 7.33
CA ARG A 133 -7.01 9.77 8.69
C ARG A 133 -5.91 8.77 9.07
N ARG A 134 -5.60 7.82 8.20
CA ARG A 134 -4.50 6.85 8.43
C ARG A 134 -3.16 7.55 8.59
N TYR A 135 -2.89 8.60 7.82
CA TYR A 135 -1.65 9.38 7.98
C TYR A 135 -1.59 10.13 9.31
N LYS A 136 -2.71 10.75 9.74
CA LYS A 136 -2.77 11.41 11.04
C LYS A 136 -2.50 10.43 12.20
N ILE A 137 -3.13 9.26 12.16
CA ILE A 137 -2.91 8.19 13.15
C ILE A 137 -1.45 7.72 13.13
N ALA A 138 -0.90 7.48 11.94
CA ALA A 138 0.49 7.04 11.80
C ALA A 138 1.48 8.08 12.36
N MET A 139 1.28 9.37 12.05
CA MET A 139 2.11 10.45 12.58
C MET A 139 1.98 10.59 14.09
N ALA A 140 0.76 10.51 14.64
CA ALA A 140 0.55 10.56 16.09
C ALA A 140 1.23 9.38 16.81
N ASN A 141 1.19 8.19 16.20
CA ASN A 141 1.88 7.00 16.73
C ASN A 141 3.40 7.13 16.64
N GLU A 142 3.94 7.67 15.55
CA GLU A 142 5.37 7.95 15.41
C GLU A 142 5.84 8.95 16.48
N GLU A 143 5.11 10.06 16.65
CA GLU A 143 5.38 11.04 17.72
C GLU A 143 5.30 10.40 19.11
N PHE A 144 4.31 9.54 19.35
CA PHE A 144 4.17 8.81 20.61
C PHE A 144 5.39 7.92 20.91
N LEU A 145 5.85 7.15 19.93
CA LEU A 145 7.03 6.29 20.07
C LEU A 145 8.31 7.10 20.27
N ASP A 146 8.48 8.18 19.51
CA ASP A 146 9.62 9.08 19.61
C ASP A 146 9.71 9.73 21.00
N ARG A 147 8.58 10.21 21.55
CA ARG A 147 8.51 10.78 22.91
C ARG A 147 8.90 9.77 23.98
N LEU A 148 8.61 8.49 23.79
CA LEU A 148 8.99 7.41 24.70
C LEU A 148 10.41 6.88 24.45
N GLY A 149 11.10 7.39 23.43
CA GLY A 149 12.42 6.90 23.02
C GLY A 149 12.40 5.46 22.49
N ILE A 150 11.25 4.96 22.03
CA ILE A 150 11.11 3.61 21.50
C ILE A 150 11.67 3.58 20.08
N ARG A 151 12.66 2.71 19.83
CA ARG A 151 13.33 2.57 18.53
C ARG A 151 13.11 1.17 17.95
N GLU A 152 12.75 1.11 16.66
CA GLU A 152 12.69 -0.16 15.91
C GLU A 152 14.11 -0.63 15.52
N THR A 153 14.43 -1.88 15.81
CA THR A 153 15.72 -2.53 15.46
C THR A 153 15.65 -3.27 14.12
N GLY A 154 14.45 -3.71 13.72
CA GLY A 154 14.22 -4.45 12.46
C GLY A 154 14.57 -5.93 12.51
N GLU A 155 14.98 -6.44 13.67
CA GLU A 155 15.27 -7.86 13.89
C GLU A 155 14.03 -8.63 14.38
N ILE A 156 14.01 -9.94 14.15
CA ILE A 156 12.88 -10.79 14.55
C ILE A 156 12.92 -11.06 16.07
N GLU A 157 14.11 -11.22 16.64
CA GLU A 157 14.29 -11.56 18.05
C GLU A 157 14.11 -10.36 18.97
N ILE A 158 14.69 -9.21 18.59
CA ILE A 158 14.51 -7.93 19.25
C ILE A 158 13.85 -7.04 18.21
N SER A 159 12.58 -6.72 18.42
CA SER A 159 11.82 -5.90 17.48
C SER A 159 11.99 -4.40 17.76
N HIS A 160 12.08 -4.04 19.04
CA HIS A 160 12.12 -2.66 19.53
C HIS A 160 13.04 -2.56 20.75
N ILE A 161 13.53 -1.36 21.02
CA ILE A 161 14.21 -1.00 22.27
C ILE A 161 13.47 0.21 22.83
N ASP A 162 13.08 0.18 24.11
CA ASP A 162 12.40 1.32 24.73
C ASP A 162 13.39 2.42 25.20
N GLY A 163 12.86 3.58 25.62
CA GLY A 163 13.68 4.69 26.12
C GLY A 163 14.49 4.37 27.39
N GLN A 164 14.21 3.25 28.06
CA GLN A 164 14.98 2.76 29.21
C GLN A 164 16.06 1.73 28.80
N GLY A 165 16.19 1.43 27.51
CA GLY A 165 17.13 0.44 26.98
C GLY A 165 16.68 -1.01 27.11
N ASN A 166 15.41 -1.27 27.44
CA ASN A 166 14.88 -2.63 27.47
C ASN A 166 14.66 -3.15 26.05
N ALA A 167 15.22 -4.32 25.73
CA ALA A 167 14.94 -5.01 24.48
C ALA A 167 13.53 -5.63 24.52
N LEU A 168 12.72 -5.31 23.52
CA LEU A 168 11.32 -5.70 23.40
C LEU A 168 11.08 -6.54 22.15
N ARG A 169 10.43 -7.69 22.33
CA ARG A 169 9.96 -8.55 21.24
C ARG A 169 8.44 -8.48 21.15
N LEU A 170 7.93 -8.05 20.01
CA LEU A 170 6.51 -8.07 19.73
C LEU A 170 5.97 -9.50 19.79
N ILE A 171 4.97 -9.75 20.63
CA ILE A 171 4.30 -11.04 20.74
C ILE A 171 2.96 -11.00 20.01
N GLU A 172 2.15 -9.99 20.34
CA GLU A 172 0.73 -9.99 20.01
C GLU A 172 0.25 -8.58 19.67
N ARG A 173 -0.76 -8.54 18.80
CA ARG A 173 -1.50 -7.34 18.43
C ARG A 173 -2.97 -7.63 18.59
N THR A 174 -3.61 -6.88 19.48
CA THR A 174 -5.05 -6.89 19.63
C THR A 174 -5.63 -5.59 19.07
N ALA A 175 -6.95 -5.46 19.02
CA ALA A 175 -7.61 -4.21 18.62
C ALA A 175 -7.29 -3.05 19.58
N ASN A 176 -7.02 -3.36 20.85
CA ASN A 176 -6.90 -2.37 21.92
C ASN A 176 -5.48 -2.27 22.50
N SER A 177 -4.56 -3.17 22.13
CA SER A 177 -3.21 -3.17 22.68
C SER A 177 -2.17 -3.86 21.79
N ILE A 178 -0.93 -3.42 21.93
CA ILE A 178 0.26 -4.09 21.39
C ILE A 178 1.06 -4.64 22.56
N VAL A 179 1.34 -5.94 22.53
CA VAL A 179 1.99 -6.65 23.64
C VAL A 179 3.41 -7.03 23.26
N PHE A 180 4.34 -6.63 24.10
CA PHE A 180 5.77 -6.95 23.98
C PHE A 180 6.23 -7.84 25.12
N MET A 181 7.13 -8.78 24.80
CA MET A 181 7.95 -9.50 25.77
C MET A 181 9.24 -8.72 26.01
N ALA A 182 9.66 -8.57 27.27
CA ALA A 182 10.99 -8.06 27.56
C ALA A 182 12.03 -9.18 27.39
N VAL A 183 12.91 -9.06 26.39
CA VAL A 183 13.94 -10.05 26.10
C VAL A 183 14.93 -10.11 27.26
N GLY A 184 15.29 -11.32 27.69
CA GLY A 184 16.17 -11.55 28.85
C GLY A 184 15.50 -11.38 30.22
N LYS A 185 14.22 -10.99 30.29
CA LYS A 185 13.46 -10.85 31.54
C LYS A 185 12.28 -11.82 31.58
N ARG A 186 12.34 -12.82 32.48
CA ARG A 186 11.26 -13.80 32.63
C ARG A 186 9.99 -13.16 33.19
N ASN A 187 8.83 -13.55 32.67
CA ASN A 187 7.49 -13.12 33.12
C ASN A 187 7.29 -11.60 33.13
N LYS A 188 8.00 -10.85 32.27
CA LYS A 188 7.81 -9.41 32.11
C LYS A 188 7.35 -9.05 30.70
N ARG A 189 6.39 -8.14 30.63
CA ARG A 189 5.80 -7.65 29.39
C ARG A 189 5.67 -6.14 29.41
N ALA A 190 5.62 -5.54 28.24
CA ALA A 190 5.25 -4.14 28.09
C ALA A 190 4.04 -4.04 27.16
N TYR A 191 3.18 -3.06 27.43
CA TYR A 191 1.93 -2.87 26.70
C TYR A 191 1.89 -1.45 26.17
N ILE A 192 1.45 -1.33 24.91
CA ILE A 192 1.02 -0.06 24.34
C ILE A 192 -0.49 -0.13 24.16
N GLY A 193 -1.23 0.75 24.82
CA GLY A 193 -2.68 0.86 24.67
C GLY A 193 -3.05 1.57 23.36
N LEU A 194 -4.04 1.04 22.65
CA LEU A 194 -4.57 1.57 21.40
C LEU A 194 -5.99 2.09 21.59
N SER A 195 -6.30 3.21 20.96
CA SER A 195 -7.66 3.69 20.79
C SER A 195 -8.44 2.78 19.82
N PRO A 196 -9.78 2.83 19.79
CA PRO A 196 -10.58 2.13 18.77
C PRO A 196 -10.23 2.51 17.32
N GLN A 197 -9.54 3.64 17.13
CA GLN A 197 -9.08 4.13 15.85
C GLN A 197 -7.66 3.68 15.51
N GLY A 198 -6.95 3.03 16.44
CA GLY A 198 -5.57 2.55 16.29
C GLY A 198 -4.49 3.56 16.70
N GLU A 199 -4.86 4.61 17.43
CA GLU A 199 -3.90 5.60 17.97
C GLU A 199 -3.28 5.08 19.28
N MET A 200 -1.97 5.20 19.44
CA MET A 200 -1.26 4.83 20.67
C MET A 200 -1.49 5.89 21.74
N GLN A 201 -2.06 5.48 22.88
CA GLN A 201 -2.44 6.42 23.94
C GLN A 201 -1.60 6.26 25.21
N SER A 202 -1.15 5.04 25.52
CA SER A 202 -0.47 4.74 26.78
C SER A 202 0.64 3.71 26.59
N TYR A 203 1.67 3.79 27.44
CA TYR A 203 2.75 2.80 27.52
C TYR A 203 3.00 2.46 28.98
N THR A 204 2.92 1.17 29.31
CA THR A 204 3.05 0.71 30.70
C THR A 204 4.50 0.61 31.17
N GLY A 205 5.47 0.61 30.26
CA GLY A 205 6.80 0.09 30.56
C GLY A 205 6.81 -1.42 30.80
N VAL A 206 7.97 -1.95 31.16
CA VAL A 206 8.16 -3.38 31.44
C VAL A 206 7.60 -3.74 32.83
N VAL A 207 6.43 -4.36 32.86
CA VAL A 207 5.69 -4.79 34.06
C VAL A 207 5.66 -6.32 34.18
N ALA A 208 5.37 -6.84 35.38
CA ALA A 208 5.22 -8.28 35.59
C ALA A 208 3.88 -8.78 35.01
N LEU A 209 3.86 -10.00 34.48
CA LEU A 209 2.69 -10.59 33.79
C LEU A 209 1.40 -10.60 34.65
N GLY A 210 1.53 -10.65 35.98
CA GLY A 210 0.40 -10.70 36.91
C GLY A 210 -0.28 -9.35 37.15
N SER A 211 0.41 -8.22 36.92
CA SER A 211 -0.13 -6.88 37.23
C SER A 211 -0.90 -6.25 36.08
N SER A 212 -1.01 -6.93 34.92
CA SER A 212 -1.61 -6.38 33.70
C SER A 212 -3.12 -6.63 33.60
N ARG A 213 -3.64 -7.64 34.31
CA ARG A 213 -5.06 -8.04 34.26
C ARG A 213 -6.03 -6.98 34.81
N GLU A 214 -5.55 -6.07 35.65
CA GLU A 214 -6.39 -5.01 36.21
C GLU A 214 -6.69 -3.88 35.20
N MET A 215 -5.87 -3.72 34.15
CA MET A 215 -6.06 -2.66 33.15
C MET A 215 -7.15 -2.98 32.11
N ASP A 216 -7.35 -4.26 31.77
CA ASP A 216 -8.37 -4.66 30.78
C ASP A 216 -9.81 -4.65 31.35
N THR A 217 -9.97 -4.63 32.68
CA THR A 217 -11.28 -4.60 33.35
C THR A 217 -11.76 -3.20 33.74
N ALA A 218 -10.91 -2.19 33.59
CA ALA A 218 -11.17 -0.82 34.05
C ALA A 218 -11.57 0.17 32.93
N ALA A 219 -11.71 -0.31 31.69
CA ALA A 219 -12.11 0.46 30.51
C ALA A 219 -13.45 -0.04 29.96
#